data_AF-A0A957LW53-F1
#
_entry.id   AF-A0A957LW53-F1
#
_cell.length_a   1.000
_cell.length_b   1.000
_cell.length_c   1.000
_cell.angle_alpha   90.00
_cell.angle_beta   90.00
_cell.angle_gamma   90.00
#
_symmetry.space_group_name_H-M   'P 1'
#
loop_
_entity.id
_entity.type
_entity.pdbx_description
1 polymer ?
#
loop_
_entity_poly.entity_id
_entity_poly.type
_entity_poly.pdbx_seq_one_letter_code
_entity_poly.pdbx_strand_id
1 'polypeptide(L)'
;MSNLFDAADPALYDIDTHAAGPAGSLPLDDDFLRLAPSGTIFGLTQDAGMGWEPSLLRRREFLILSTQGGIRAPDGSPVALGYHTGHWEVGLLMQ
;
A
#
# COMPACT_ATOMS: atom_id res chain seq x y z
N MET A 1 7.73 -33.16 -23.27
CA MET A 1 6.56 -32.31 -22.99
C MET A 1 7.07 -30.91 -22.72
N SER A 2 6.72 -29.94 -23.56
CA SER A 2 6.97 -28.53 -23.28
C SER A 2 6.17 -28.14 -22.03
N ASN A 3 6.83 -27.47 -21.08
CA ASN A 3 6.16 -26.95 -19.89
C ASN A 3 5.12 -25.92 -20.33
N LEU A 4 3.85 -26.12 -19.96
CA LEU A 4 2.73 -25.26 -20.38
C LEU A 4 2.75 -23.92 -19.62
N PHE A 5 3.48 -23.85 -18.51
CA PHE A 5 3.56 -22.67 -17.66
C PHE A 5 4.96 -22.07 -17.73
N ASP A 6 5.01 -20.78 -18.04
CA ASP A 6 6.24 -19.98 -18.08
C ASP A 6 6.83 -19.72 -16.68
N ALA A 7 6.14 -20.16 -15.60
CA ALA A 7 6.52 -19.93 -14.21
C ALA A 7 7.94 -20.43 -13.81
N ALA A 8 8.57 -21.24 -14.67
CA ALA A 8 9.96 -21.68 -14.48
C ALA A 8 11.00 -20.71 -15.07
N ASP A 9 10.58 -19.71 -15.85
CA ASP A 9 11.46 -18.70 -16.43
C ASP A 9 11.74 -17.58 -15.41
N PRO A 10 12.98 -17.43 -14.92
CA PRO A 10 13.35 -16.37 -13.99
C PRO A 10 13.14 -14.96 -14.55
N ALA A 11 13.13 -14.79 -15.88
CA ALA A 11 12.91 -13.50 -16.52
C ALA A 11 11.52 -12.91 -16.20
N LEU A 12 10.54 -13.73 -15.83
CA LEU A 12 9.22 -13.26 -15.39
C LEU A 12 9.26 -12.40 -14.12
N TYR A 13 10.31 -12.54 -13.31
CA TYR A 13 10.48 -11.77 -12.08
C TYR A 13 11.34 -10.51 -12.28
N ASP A 14 11.89 -10.30 -13.47
CA ASP A 14 12.61 -9.09 -13.85
C ASP A 14 11.60 -8.05 -14.37
N ILE A 15 10.94 -7.36 -13.42
CA ILE A 15 9.88 -6.40 -13.72
C ILE A 15 10.45 -4.99 -13.78
N ASP A 16 10.34 -4.36 -14.95
CA ASP A 16 10.60 -2.93 -15.12
C ASP A 16 9.50 -2.11 -14.44
N THR A 17 9.87 -1.37 -13.39
CA THR A 17 8.97 -0.48 -12.64
C THR A 17 9.42 0.97 -12.76
N HIS A 18 8.47 1.90 -12.68
CA HIS A 18 8.78 3.34 -12.70
C HIS A 18 9.32 3.88 -11.36
N ALA A 19 9.15 3.12 -10.28
CA ALA A 19 9.58 3.49 -8.93
C ALA A 19 9.76 2.22 -8.09
N ALA A 20 10.62 2.32 -7.08
CA ALA A 20 10.75 1.25 -6.08
C ALA A 20 9.42 1.04 -5.35
N GLY A 21 9.08 -0.23 -5.08
CA GLY A 21 7.94 -0.58 -4.26
C GLY A 21 8.17 -0.28 -2.77
N PRO A 22 7.11 -0.33 -1.94
CA PRO A 22 7.23 -0.22 -0.50
C PRO A 22 8.18 -1.29 0.07
N ALA A 23 9.13 -0.89 0.91
CA ALA A 23 10.01 -1.82 1.60
C ALA A 23 9.35 -2.41 2.84
N GLY A 24 9.76 -3.61 3.24
CA GLY A 24 9.28 -4.28 4.46
C GLY A 24 8.24 -5.37 4.17
N SER A 25 7.48 -5.73 5.20
CA SER A 25 6.46 -6.79 5.13
C SER A 25 5.19 -6.36 5.85
N LEU A 26 4.04 -6.68 5.25
CA LEU A 26 2.76 -6.48 5.93
C LEU A 26 2.73 -7.33 7.21
N PRO A 27 2.14 -6.82 8.31
CA PRO A 27 2.05 -7.53 9.57
C PRO A 27 0.93 -8.58 9.48
N LEU A 28 1.10 -9.59 8.64
CA LEU A 28 0.15 -10.67 8.44
C LEU A 28 0.49 -11.85 9.36
N ASP A 29 -0.54 -12.51 9.86
CA ASP A 29 -0.44 -13.75 10.61
C ASP A 29 -1.45 -14.76 10.06
N ASP A 30 -1.28 -16.02 10.48
CA ASP A 30 -2.03 -17.17 9.98
C ASP A 30 -3.55 -17.04 10.21
N ASP A 31 -3.95 -16.54 11.38
CA ASP A 31 -5.36 -16.34 11.70
C ASP A 31 -5.96 -15.18 10.90
N PHE A 32 -5.23 -14.07 10.76
CA PHE A 32 -5.67 -12.92 9.99
C PHE A 32 -5.88 -13.28 8.52
N LEU A 33 -4.96 -14.05 7.93
CA LEU A 33 -5.08 -14.51 6.55
C LEU A 33 -6.31 -15.42 6.31
N ARG A 34 -6.70 -16.23 7.30
CA ARG A 34 -7.86 -17.14 7.18
C ARG A 34 -9.20 -16.46 7.43
N LEU A 35 -9.23 -15.48 8.34
CA LEU A 35 -10.47 -14.99 8.92
C LEU A 35 -10.82 -13.56 8.52
N ALA A 36 -9.83 -12.74 8.15
CA ALA A 36 -10.10 -11.36 7.76
C ALA A 36 -10.80 -11.30 6.39
N PRO A 37 -11.71 -10.34 6.19
CA PRO A 37 -12.20 -10.03 4.85
C PRO A 37 -11.03 -9.67 3.93
N SER A 38 -11.10 -10.12 2.67
CA SER A 38 -10.07 -9.81 1.67
C SER A 38 -9.84 -8.31 1.51
N GLY A 39 -10.90 -7.50 1.61
CA GLY A 39 -10.83 -6.04 1.57
C GLY A 39 -9.98 -5.43 2.68
N THR A 40 -9.94 -6.05 3.86
CA THR A 40 -9.08 -5.60 4.96
C THR A 40 -7.61 -5.86 4.64
N ILE A 41 -7.28 -7.06 4.14
CA ILE A 41 -5.90 -7.41 3.74
C ILE A 41 -5.45 -6.52 2.57
N PHE A 42 -6.33 -6.31 1.58
CA PHE A 42 -6.05 -5.43 0.46
C PHE A 42 -5.82 -3.98 0.90
N GLY A 43 -6.60 -3.49 1.87
CA GLY A 43 -6.39 -2.17 2.48
C GLY A 43 -4.98 -1.99 3.02
N LEU A 44 -4.43 -3.00 3.74
CA LEU A 44 -3.05 -2.95 4.24
C LEU A 44 -2.02 -2.79 3.11
N THR A 45 -2.20 -3.52 2.00
CA THR A 45 -1.34 -3.39 0.82
C THR A 45 -1.43 -2.00 0.21
N GLN A 46 -2.64 -1.45 0.15
CA GLN A 46 -2.87 -0.11 -0.38
C GLN A 46 -2.21 0.97 0.50
N ASP A 47 -2.33 0.86 1.83
CA ASP A 47 -1.72 1.79 2.77
C ASP A 47 -0.19 1.80 2.64
N ALA A 48 0.42 0.62 2.55
CA ALA A 48 1.85 0.50 2.26
C ALA A 48 2.21 1.11 0.90
N GLY A 49 1.39 0.86 -0.13
CA GLY A 49 1.54 1.45 -1.47
C GLY A 49 1.45 2.98 -1.49
N MET A 50 0.69 3.58 -0.57
CA MET A 50 0.59 5.03 -0.38
C MET A 50 1.76 5.63 0.43
N GLY A 51 2.69 4.77 0.87
CA GLY A 51 3.93 5.12 1.55
C GLY A 51 3.90 4.96 3.06
N TRP A 52 2.86 4.36 3.65
CA TRP A 52 2.83 4.09 5.08
C TRP A 52 3.84 3.00 5.45
N GLU A 53 4.44 3.11 6.63
CA GLU A 53 5.42 2.13 7.09
C GLU A 53 4.71 0.80 7.46
N PRO A 54 5.07 -0.33 6.81
CA PRO A 54 4.31 -1.57 6.98
C PRO A 54 4.27 -2.10 8.43
N SER A 55 5.33 -1.92 9.23
CA SER A 55 5.35 -2.37 10.63
C SER A 55 4.42 -1.56 11.55
N LEU A 56 3.92 -0.40 11.09
CA LEU A 56 2.92 0.42 11.79
C LEU A 56 1.47 0.04 11.45
N LEU A 57 1.24 -0.81 10.44
CA LEU A 57 -0.10 -1.23 10.05
C LEU A 57 -0.77 -2.10 11.14
N ARG A 58 -2.11 -2.16 11.13
CA ARG A 58 -2.96 -2.81 12.16
C ARG A 58 -2.88 -2.18 13.56
N ARG A 59 -2.25 -1.01 13.70
CA ARG A 59 -2.39 -0.17 14.91
C ARG A 59 -3.79 0.44 14.96
N ARG A 60 -4.10 1.19 16.02
CA ARG A 60 -5.36 1.93 16.09
C ARG A 60 -5.43 2.94 14.94
N GLU A 61 -6.46 2.79 14.12
CA GLU A 61 -6.78 3.65 12.99
C GLU A 61 -7.80 4.72 13.41
N PHE A 62 -7.67 5.90 12.83
CA PHE A 62 -8.56 7.03 13.08
C PHE A 62 -8.98 7.66 11.75
N LEU A 63 -10.27 7.97 11.62
CA LEU A 63 -10.80 8.68 10.46
C LEU A 63 -10.78 10.19 10.72
N ILE A 64 -10.10 10.93 9.85
CA ILE A 64 -10.11 12.40 9.82
C ILE A 64 -10.92 12.83 8.60
N LEU A 65 -11.98 13.61 8.81
CA LEU A 65 -12.82 14.10 7.72
C LEU A 65 -12.33 15.46 7.23
N SER A 66 -11.93 15.53 5.97
CA SER A 66 -11.42 16.74 5.32
C SER A 66 -11.57 16.61 3.80
N THR A 67 -11.48 17.73 3.08
CA THR A 67 -11.40 17.77 1.61
C THR A 67 -9.97 17.59 1.09
N GLN A 68 -8.99 17.48 1.98
CA GLN A 68 -7.56 17.52 1.64
C GLN A 68 -7.03 16.24 0.98
N GLY A 69 -7.68 15.09 1.22
CA GLY A 69 -7.35 13.81 0.56
C GLY A 69 -6.07 13.12 1.04
N GLY A 70 -5.50 13.57 2.16
CA GLY A 70 -4.23 13.09 2.71
C GLY A 70 -3.41 14.25 3.26
N ILE A 71 -2.38 13.94 4.04
CA ILE A 71 -1.45 14.93 4.59
C ILE A 71 -0.04 14.37 4.47
N ARG A 72 0.87 15.16 3.89
CA ARG A 72 2.30 14.88 3.82
C ARG A 72 3.07 15.81 4.74
N ALA A 73 4.12 15.31 5.36
CA ALA A 73 5.11 16.12 6.07
C ALA A 73 5.97 16.89 5.05
N PRO A 74 6.76 17.90 5.49
CA PRO A 74 7.63 18.67 4.60
C PRO A 74 8.67 17.84 3.82
N ASP A 75 9.03 16.66 4.33
CA ASP A 75 9.95 15.71 3.67
C ASP A 75 9.24 14.76 2.69
N GLY A 76 7.92 14.91 2.49
CA GLY A 76 7.11 14.08 1.61
C GLY A 76 6.61 12.78 2.25
N SER A 77 6.97 12.47 3.50
CA SER A 77 6.44 11.29 4.19
C SER A 77 4.94 11.45 4.51
N PRO A 78 4.13 10.38 4.50
CA PRO A 78 2.72 10.47 4.87
C PRO A 78 2.54 10.71 6.37
N VAL A 79 1.66 11.64 6.72
CA VAL A 79 1.16 11.87 8.08
C VAL A 79 -0.26 11.31 8.22
N ALA A 80 -1.07 11.43 7.17
CA ALA A 80 -2.39 10.82 7.07
C ALA A 80 -2.62 10.38 5.61
N LEU A 81 -3.16 9.18 5.42
CA LEU A 81 -3.41 8.61 4.10
C LEU A 81 -4.77 9.07 3.54
N GLY A 82 -4.93 9.01 2.22
CA GLY A 82 -6.24 9.15 1.59
C GLY A 82 -7.11 7.91 1.86
N TYR A 83 -8.43 8.11 2.06
CA TYR A 83 -9.33 7.01 2.45
C TYR A 83 -9.60 5.98 1.33
N HIS A 84 -9.35 6.34 0.07
CA HIS A 84 -9.50 5.46 -1.09
C HIS A 84 -8.56 5.87 -2.22
N THR A 85 -8.30 4.94 -3.14
CA THR A 85 -7.49 5.20 -4.35
C THR A 85 -8.13 6.28 -5.20
N GLY A 86 -7.36 7.29 -5.61
CA GLY A 86 -7.86 8.39 -6.45
C GLY A 86 -8.22 9.67 -5.69
N HIS A 87 -7.98 9.73 -4.38
CA HIS A 87 -7.92 11.01 -3.70
C HIS A 87 -6.80 11.87 -4.29
N TRP A 88 -7.13 13.13 -4.53
CA TRP A 88 -6.14 14.16 -4.83
C TRP A 88 -5.68 14.73 -3.50
N GLU A 89 -4.38 14.73 -3.23
CA GLU A 89 -3.80 15.46 -2.11
C GLU A 89 -3.87 16.95 -2.44
N VAL A 90 -5.05 17.56 -2.25
CA VAL A 90 -5.35 18.94 -2.66
C VAL A 90 -4.32 19.93 -2.08
N GLY A 91 -3.82 19.65 -0.88
CA GLY A 91 -2.78 20.45 -0.23
C GLY A 91 -1.43 20.44 -0.96
N LEU A 92 -1.13 19.46 -1.81
CA LEU A 92 0.05 19.44 -2.69
C LEU A 92 -0.21 20.20 -4.00
N LEU A 93 -1.45 20.19 -4.50
CA LEU A 93 -1.82 20.87 -5.75
C LEU A 93 -1.91 22.40 -5.63
N MET A 94 -1.98 22.90 -4.39
CA MET A 94 -2.15 24.33 -4.07
C MET A 94 -0.87 24.95 -3.50
N GLN A 95 0.29 24.32 -3.71
CA GLN A 95 1.60 24.81 -3.26
C GLN A 95 2.29 25.69 -4.29
#